data_AF-A0AAN5CNG0-F1
#
_entry.id   AF-A0AAN5CNG0-F1
#
_cell.length_a   1.000
_cell.length_b   1.000
_cell.length_c   1.000
_cell.angle_alpha   90.00
_cell.angle_beta   90.00
_cell.angle_gamma   90.00
#
_symmetry.space_group_name_H-M   'P 1'
#
loop_
_entity.id
_entity.type
_entity.pdbx_description
1 polymer ?
#
loop_
_entity_poly.entity_id
_entity_poly.type
_entity_poly.pdbx_seq_one_letter_code
_entity_poly.pdbx_strand_id
1 'polypeptide(L)'
;IYRSTVSPPSAIISLASVTSTKLPHINYTNRFDLISDGNGEFIIRTKGRLSLPPYPSEITSANLYMSVSCNDQVFPLLTLRLDGGNRVAPRFYGLPYSVSLPRKSPMGTEINTGIIAIDWDPSPAYGVHFSILDDWAPFSLVVRPVSSNSPSLALPLQGWSTDQFPPQIRLKVIGSIDHLPNEFDLNIAAIDSGEPVKMNTTKI
;
A
#
# COMPACT_ATOMS: atom_id res chain seq x y z
N ILE A 1 7.30 -22.99 -7.20
CA ILE A 1 6.91 -24.42 -7.31
C ILE A 1 7.80 -25.18 -6.33
N TYR A 2 7.23 -26.00 -5.45
CA TYR A 2 7.96 -26.85 -4.50
C TYR A 2 7.72 -28.31 -4.88
N ARG A 3 8.75 -29.17 -4.81
CA ARG A 3 8.66 -30.60 -5.13
C ARG A 3 9.19 -31.41 -3.94
N SER A 4 8.52 -32.50 -3.60
CA SER A 4 8.94 -33.43 -2.56
C SER A 4 8.36 -34.81 -2.81
N THR A 5 8.65 -35.74 -1.90
CA THR A 5 8.16 -37.11 -1.92
C THR A 5 7.38 -37.46 -0.66
N VAL A 6 6.48 -38.43 -0.76
CA VAL A 6 5.72 -39.02 0.34
C VAL A 6 6.10 -40.49 0.52
N SER A 7 6.21 -40.93 1.77
CA SER A 7 6.47 -42.32 2.14
C SER A 7 5.36 -42.83 3.06
N PRO A 8 4.73 -43.99 2.77
CA PRO A 8 4.98 -44.83 1.58
C PRO A 8 4.51 -44.15 0.28
N PRO A 9 5.04 -44.54 -0.91
CA PRO A 9 4.66 -43.93 -2.19
C PRO A 9 3.17 -44.02 -2.53
N SER A 10 2.47 -45.02 -1.98
CA SER A 10 1.03 -45.24 -2.15
C SER A 10 0.15 -44.39 -1.22
N ALA A 11 0.74 -43.53 -0.38
CA ALA A 11 -0.03 -42.68 0.52
C ALA A 11 -0.89 -41.68 -0.26
N ILE A 12 -2.16 -41.54 0.15
CA ILE A 12 -3.07 -40.53 -0.38
C ILE A 12 -2.69 -39.20 0.26
N ILE A 13 -2.09 -38.32 -0.54
CA ILE A 13 -1.65 -37.00 -0.10
C ILE A 13 -2.57 -35.90 -0.62
N SER A 14 -2.92 -34.95 0.25
CA SER A 14 -3.68 -33.75 -0.11
C SER A 14 -3.20 -32.55 0.68
N LEU A 15 -3.48 -31.34 0.18
CA LEU A 15 -3.20 -30.12 0.93
C LEU A 15 -4.22 -29.98 2.07
N ALA A 16 -3.75 -29.92 3.31
CA ALA A 16 -4.63 -29.79 4.48
C ALA A 16 -4.92 -28.32 4.78
N SER A 17 -3.88 -27.52 5.05
CA SER A 17 -4.07 -26.10 5.34
C SER A 17 -2.85 -25.25 5.00
N VAL A 18 -3.08 -23.98 4.70
CA VAL A 18 -2.06 -22.93 4.67
C VAL A 18 -2.58 -21.75 5.50
N THR A 19 -2.00 -21.56 6.67
CA THR A 19 -2.48 -20.58 7.67
C THR A 19 -1.37 -19.64 8.12
N SER A 20 -1.74 -18.47 8.65
CA SER A 20 -0.81 -17.54 9.25
C SER A 20 -1.31 -17.09 10.61
N THR A 21 -0.41 -17.02 11.60
CA THR A 21 -0.72 -16.48 12.92
C THR A 21 -0.93 -14.97 12.89
N LYS A 22 -0.25 -14.24 11.99
CA LYS A 22 -0.44 -12.80 11.79
C LYS A 22 -1.66 -12.45 10.95
N LEU A 23 -2.15 -13.39 10.14
CA LEU A 23 -3.29 -13.19 9.23
C LEU A 23 -4.35 -14.27 9.44
N PRO A 24 -4.94 -14.37 10.65
CA PRO A 24 -5.83 -15.48 11.02
C PRO A 24 -7.13 -15.50 10.19
N HIS A 25 -7.53 -14.35 9.64
CA HIS A 25 -8.77 -14.22 8.85
C HIS A 25 -8.56 -14.47 7.35
N ILE A 26 -7.33 -14.73 6.90
CA ILE A 26 -7.02 -14.98 5.49
C ILE A 26 -6.74 -16.46 5.28
N ASN A 27 -7.63 -17.12 4.54
CA ASN A 27 -7.41 -18.51 4.13
C ASN A 27 -6.52 -18.56 2.89
N TYR A 28 -5.26 -18.96 3.08
CA TYR A 28 -4.31 -19.12 1.99
C TYR A 28 -4.38 -20.50 1.32
N THR A 29 -5.08 -21.48 1.88
CA THR A 29 -5.15 -22.86 1.35
C THR A 29 -5.61 -22.87 -0.11
N ASN A 30 -6.64 -22.08 -0.44
CA ASN A 30 -7.19 -22.00 -1.80
C ASN A 30 -6.25 -21.30 -2.81
N ARG A 31 -5.10 -20.78 -2.36
CA ARG A 31 -4.04 -20.20 -3.21
C ARG A 31 -2.99 -21.20 -3.63
N PHE A 32 -3.11 -22.47 -3.23
CA PHE A 32 -2.19 -23.53 -3.60
C PHE A 32 -2.94 -24.73 -4.17
N ASP A 33 -2.28 -25.43 -5.09
CA ASP A 33 -2.62 -26.77 -5.54
C ASP A 33 -1.53 -27.73 -5.07
N LEU A 34 -1.93 -28.92 -4.63
CA LEU A 34 -1.06 -30.07 -4.51
C LEU A 34 -1.39 -31.04 -5.66
N ILE A 35 -0.37 -31.40 -6.43
CA ILE A 35 -0.47 -32.34 -7.55
C ILE A 35 0.45 -33.51 -7.22
N SER A 36 -0.09 -34.70 -7.05
CA SER A 36 0.69 -35.94 -6.88
C SER A 36 0.66 -36.77 -8.16
N ASP A 37 1.74 -37.48 -8.44
CA ASP A 37 1.83 -38.43 -9.55
C ASP A 37 1.31 -39.83 -9.19
N GLY A 38 0.94 -40.06 -7.92
CA GLY A 38 0.51 -41.36 -7.40
C GLY A 38 1.64 -42.37 -7.15
N ASN A 39 2.89 -42.01 -7.46
CA ASN A 39 4.09 -42.83 -7.29
C ASN A 39 5.01 -42.30 -6.19
N GLY A 40 4.45 -41.53 -5.27
CA GLY A 40 5.17 -40.95 -4.14
C GLY A 40 5.80 -39.60 -4.42
N GLU A 41 5.74 -39.02 -5.62
CA GLU A 41 6.11 -37.62 -5.83
C GLU A 41 4.89 -36.70 -5.74
N PHE A 42 5.13 -35.48 -5.26
CA PHE A 42 4.15 -34.42 -5.34
C PHE A 42 4.78 -33.05 -5.53
N ILE A 43 3.97 -32.15 -6.08
CA ILE A 43 4.33 -30.76 -6.37
C ILE A 43 3.30 -29.86 -5.73
N ILE A 44 3.79 -28.77 -5.14
CA ILE A 44 2.96 -27.66 -4.69
C ILE A 44 3.17 -26.45 -5.58
N ARG A 45 2.06 -25.92 -6.08
CA ARG A 45 2.00 -24.76 -6.98
C ARG A 45 1.08 -23.70 -6.40
N THR A 46 1.48 -22.43 -6.53
CA THR A 46 0.61 -21.29 -6.24
C THR A 46 -0.38 -21.05 -7.39
N LYS A 47 -1.67 -20.88 -7.09
CA LYS A 47 -2.76 -20.59 -8.05
C LYS A 47 -3.02 -19.11 -8.28
N GLY A 48 -2.23 -18.24 -7.66
CA GLY A 48 -2.44 -16.80 -7.73
C GLY A 48 -1.41 -16.04 -6.91
N ARG A 49 -1.58 -14.73 -6.84
CA ARG A 49 -0.71 -13.85 -6.07
C ARG A 49 -0.93 -14.07 -4.57
N LEU A 50 0.16 -14.28 -3.86
CA LEU A 50 0.19 -14.18 -2.41
C LEU A 50 0.49 -12.73 -2.06
N SER A 51 -0.39 -12.08 -1.32
CA SER A 51 -0.22 -10.70 -0.87
C SER A 51 -0.54 -10.58 0.61
N LEU A 52 0.16 -9.66 1.25
CA LEU A 52 -0.23 -9.12 2.54
C LEU A 52 -1.41 -8.15 2.33
N PRO A 53 -2.21 -7.86 3.37
CA PRO A 53 -3.18 -6.79 3.30
C PRO A 53 -2.49 -5.46 2.99
N PRO A 54 -3.05 -4.63 2.10
CA PRO A 54 -2.48 -3.32 1.78
C PRO A 54 -2.64 -2.35 2.95
N TYR A 55 -2.05 -1.15 2.84
CA TYR A 55 -2.38 -0.03 3.73
C TYR A 55 -3.92 0.08 3.89
N PRO A 56 -4.46 0.27 5.11
CA PRO A 56 -3.81 0.71 6.34
C PRO A 56 -3.26 -0.41 7.23
N SER A 57 -3.10 -1.63 6.70
CA SER A 57 -2.43 -2.70 7.43
C SER A 57 -0.97 -2.37 7.72
N GLU A 58 -0.55 -2.63 8.96
CA GLU A 58 0.85 -2.50 9.40
C GLU A 58 1.68 -3.77 9.16
N ILE A 59 1.06 -4.81 8.59
CA ILE A 59 1.70 -6.12 8.42
C ILE A 59 2.59 -6.10 7.17
N THR A 60 3.89 -5.93 7.39
CA THR A 60 4.94 -5.92 6.35
C THR A 60 5.54 -7.29 6.05
N SER A 61 5.33 -8.26 6.95
CA SER A 61 5.75 -9.65 6.73
C SER A 61 4.89 -10.64 7.51
N ALA A 62 4.68 -11.83 6.95
CA ALA A 62 3.96 -12.92 7.59
C ALA A 62 4.53 -14.29 7.21
N ASN A 63 4.52 -15.22 8.16
CA ASN A 63 4.82 -16.62 7.90
C ASN A 63 3.52 -17.36 7.58
N LEU A 64 3.54 -18.16 6.51
CA LEU A 64 2.51 -19.12 6.18
C LEU A 64 3.00 -20.52 6.56
N TYR A 65 2.23 -21.20 7.41
CA TYR A 65 2.48 -22.56 7.82
C TYR A 65 1.63 -23.49 6.95
N MET A 66 2.30 -24.33 6.18
CA MET A 66 1.66 -25.27 5.26
C MET A 66 1.67 -26.67 5.85
N SER A 67 0.51 -27.31 5.85
CA SER A 67 0.34 -28.70 6.25
C SER A 67 -0.29 -29.53 5.14
N VAL A 68 0.05 -30.81 5.11
CA VAL A 68 -0.51 -31.81 4.19
C VAL A 68 -1.19 -32.90 4.99
N SER A 69 -2.24 -33.49 4.43
CA SER A 69 -2.84 -34.70 4.96
C SER A 69 -2.31 -35.90 4.17
N CYS A 70 -1.76 -36.89 4.86
CA CYS A 70 -1.32 -38.16 4.32
C CYS A 70 -2.11 -39.26 5.02
N ASN A 71 -2.96 -40.00 4.30
CA ASN A 71 -3.84 -41.04 4.87
C ASN A 71 -4.56 -40.56 6.15
N ASP A 72 -5.24 -39.41 6.04
CA ASP A 72 -6.01 -38.76 7.12
C ASP A 72 -5.19 -38.23 8.32
N GLN A 73 -3.86 -38.31 8.29
CA GLN A 73 -2.98 -37.70 9.29
C GLN A 73 -2.37 -36.40 8.77
N VAL A 74 -2.37 -35.34 9.59
CA VAL A 74 -1.87 -34.02 9.22
C VAL A 74 -0.41 -33.86 9.63
N PHE A 75 0.44 -33.47 8.68
CA PHE A 75 1.86 -33.23 8.89
C PHE A 75 2.24 -31.80 8.48
N PRO A 76 3.10 -31.11 9.25
CA PRO A 76 3.70 -29.87 8.79
C PRO A 76 4.64 -30.15 7.61
N LEU A 77 4.51 -29.37 6.54
CA LEU A 77 5.34 -29.53 5.35
C LEU A 77 6.44 -28.47 5.27
N LEU A 78 6.05 -27.20 5.27
CA LEU A 78 6.99 -26.10 5.10
C LEU A 78 6.43 -24.80 5.70
N THR A 79 7.34 -23.84 5.90
CA THR A 79 6.99 -22.46 6.25
C THR A 79 7.39 -21.55 5.09
N LEU A 80 6.45 -20.77 4.56
CA LEU A 80 6.72 -19.72 3.57
C LEU A 80 6.75 -18.37 4.26
N ARG A 81 7.74 -17.53 3.95
CA ARG A 81 7.76 -16.14 4.37
C ARG A 81 7.20 -15.26 3.25
N LEU A 82 6.19 -14.46 3.56
CA LEU A 82 5.69 -13.39 2.71
C LEU A 82 6.25 -12.06 3.19
N ASP A 83 6.82 -11.29 2.27
CA ASP A 83 7.30 -9.92 2.51
C ASP A 83 6.54 -8.93 1.60
N GLY A 84 6.04 -7.86 2.21
CA GLY A 84 5.41 -6.72 1.56
C GLY A 84 6.48 -5.74 1.13
N GLY A 85 7.14 -6.01 0.00
CA GLY A 85 8.08 -5.06 -0.61
C GLY A 85 7.39 -3.83 -1.22
N ASN A 86 8.19 -2.85 -1.67
CA ASN A 86 7.70 -1.67 -2.39
C ASN A 86 7.33 -2.03 -3.84
N ARG A 87 6.04 -2.11 -4.15
CA ARG A 87 5.52 -2.62 -5.43
C ARG A 87 4.77 -1.54 -6.21
N VAL A 88 4.08 -0.63 -5.55
CA VAL A 88 3.23 0.40 -6.19
C VAL A 88 3.73 1.79 -5.83
N ALA A 89 3.45 2.78 -6.67
CA ALA A 89 3.75 4.17 -6.36
C ALA A 89 2.56 4.81 -5.63
N PRO A 90 2.78 5.91 -4.88
CA PRO A 90 1.70 6.68 -4.27
C PRO A 90 0.66 7.13 -5.31
N ARG A 91 -0.61 7.08 -4.93
CA ARG A 91 -1.74 7.49 -5.77
C ARG A 91 -2.47 8.70 -5.18
N PHE A 92 -2.66 9.73 -5.99
CA PHE A 92 -3.44 10.92 -5.66
C PHE A 92 -4.96 10.65 -5.69
N TYR A 93 -5.72 11.34 -4.84
CA TYR A 93 -7.20 11.24 -4.77
C TYR A 93 -7.86 12.60 -4.61
N GLY A 94 -9.11 12.72 -5.07
CA GLY A 94 -9.83 14.00 -5.07
C GLY A 94 -9.46 14.89 -6.26
N LEU A 95 -9.03 14.27 -7.36
CA LEU A 95 -8.73 14.96 -8.62
C LEU A 95 -10.03 15.43 -9.31
N PRO A 96 -10.00 16.56 -10.06
CA PRO A 96 -8.87 17.50 -10.19
C PRO A 96 -8.72 18.41 -8.97
N TYR A 97 -7.51 18.90 -8.72
CA TYR A 97 -7.26 19.88 -7.67
C TYR A 97 -7.39 21.30 -8.21
N SER A 98 -7.91 22.21 -7.36
CA SER A 98 -7.93 23.64 -7.63
C SER A 98 -8.06 24.40 -6.33
N VAL A 99 -7.30 25.49 -6.18
CA VAL A 99 -7.35 26.35 -5.00
C VAL A 99 -7.41 27.82 -5.39
N SER A 100 -8.19 28.59 -4.64
CA SER A 100 -8.18 30.05 -4.75
C SER A 100 -7.17 30.65 -3.79
N LEU A 101 -6.20 31.39 -4.33
CA LEU A 101 -5.18 32.12 -3.58
C LEU A 101 -5.44 33.63 -3.70
N PRO A 102 -5.77 34.34 -2.61
CA PRO A 102 -5.89 35.79 -2.64
C PRO A 102 -4.54 36.44 -3.01
N ARG A 103 -4.51 37.32 -4.02
CA ARG A 103 -3.27 37.96 -4.54
C ARG A 103 -2.43 38.65 -3.45
N LYS A 104 -3.06 39.16 -2.39
CA LYS A 104 -2.39 39.87 -1.27
C LYS A 104 -2.18 38.99 -0.05
N SER A 105 -2.09 37.67 -0.21
CA SER A 105 -1.88 36.76 0.91
C SER A 105 -0.51 37.01 1.56
N PRO A 106 -0.45 37.29 2.87
CA PRO A 106 0.81 37.48 3.56
C PRO A 106 1.69 36.22 3.53
N MET A 107 3.00 36.40 3.65
CA MET A 107 3.92 35.29 3.91
C MET A 107 3.47 34.52 5.17
N GLY A 108 3.52 33.19 5.09
CA GLY A 108 3.06 32.29 6.13
C GLY A 108 1.60 31.85 5.98
N THR A 109 0.82 32.43 5.08
CA THR A 109 -0.56 31.98 4.79
C THR A 109 -0.55 30.52 4.34
N GLU A 110 -1.34 29.67 5.02
CA GLU A 110 -1.56 28.27 4.65
C GLU A 110 -2.92 28.10 3.96
N ILE A 111 -2.93 27.43 2.82
CA ILE A 111 -4.12 27.19 2.00
C ILE A 111 -4.37 25.69 1.97
N ASN A 112 -5.60 25.29 2.26
CA ASN A 112 -5.98 23.89 2.14
C ASN A 112 -6.07 23.51 0.67
N THR A 113 -5.29 22.50 0.26
CA THR A 113 -5.26 22.04 -1.13
C THR A 113 -6.25 20.93 -1.43
N GLY A 114 -6.76 20.23 -0.41
CA GLY A 114 -7.50 19.00 -0.62
C GLY A 114 -6.63 17.80 -1.00
N ILE A 115 -5.35 18.00 -1.35
CA ILE A 115 -4.48 16.95 -1.87
C ILE A 115 -4.16 15.92 -0.79
N ILE A 116 -4.45 14.67 -1.12
CA ILE A 116 -3.97 13.48 -0.42
C ILE A 116 -3.36 12.51 -1.45
N ALA A 117 -2.38 11.73 -1.00
CA ALA A 117 -1.88 10.59 -1.75
C ALA A 117 -1.70 9.40 -0.80
N ILE A 118 -1.98 8.20 -1.33
CA ILE A 118 -1.90 6.95 -0.59
C ILE A 118 -0.98 6.01 -1.33
N ASP A 119 0.04 5.51 -0.63
CA ASP A 119 0.73 4.31 -1.02
C ASP A 119 -0.02 3.08 -0.48
N TRP A 120 -0.28 2.10 -1.34
CA TRP A 120 -1.03 0.89 -0.96
C TRP A 120 -0.14 -0.27 -0.54
N ASP A 121 1.18 -0.13 -0.61
CA ASP A 121 2.06 -1.09 0.02
C ASP A 121 1.90 -1.05 1.55
N PRO A 122 2.17 -2.16 2.25
CA PRO A 122 1.96 -2.23 3.69
C PRO A 122 2.79 -1.18 4.46
N SER A 123 2.11 -0.38 5.28
CA SER A 123 2.69 0.71 6.10
C SER A 123 3.31 0.16 7.40
N PRO A 124 4.11 0.91 8.18
CA PRO A 124 4.70 2.24 7.90
C PRO A 124 5.95 2.22 7.04
N ALA A 125 6.31 1.07 6.44
CA ALA A 125 7.54 0.95 5.66
C ALA A 125 7.62 1.92 4.45
N TYR A 126 6.48 2.40 3.96
CA TYR A 126 6.37 3.16 2.71
C TYR A 126 5.60 4.48 2.91
N GLY A 127 6.04 5.29 3.88
CA GLY A 127 5.49 6.63 4.09
C GLY A 127 5.53 7.50 2.83
N VAL A 128 4.57 8.41 2.68
CA VAL A 128 4.49 9.31 1.52
C VAL A 128 5.02 10.69 1.88
N HIS A 129 5.99 11.16 1.10
CA HIS A 129 6.52 12.52 1.14
C HIS A 129 6.04 13.30 -0.08
N PHE A 130 5.85 14.61 0.08
CA PHE A 130 5.42 15.49 -0.99
C PHE A 130 6.46 16.55 -1.32
N SER A 131 6.60 16.88 -2.60
CA SER A 131 7.47 17.95 -3.08
C SER A 131 6.78 18.78 -4.17
N ILE A 132 7.11 20.06 -4.22
CA ILE A 132 6.84 20.91 -5.40
C ILE A 132 8.00 20.68 -6.37
N LEU A 133 7.71 20.52 -7.66
CA LEU A 133 8.74 20.34 -8.70
C LEU A 133 9.08 21.66 -9.43
N ASP A 134 8.29 22.71 -9.17
CA ASP A 134 8.43 24.02 -9.77
C ASP A 134 9.28 24.95 -8.91
N ASP A 135 10.57 25.09 -9.22
CA ASP A 135 11.52 25.93 -8.47
C ASP A 135 11.17 27.43 -8.46
N TRP A 136 10.37 27.89 -9.43
CA TRP A 136 9.91 29.27 -9.52
C TRP A 136 8.83 29.60 -8.48
N ALA A 137 8.19 28.58 -7.90
CA ALA A 137 7.00 28.72 -7.10
C ALA A 137 7.35 29.25 -5.68
N PRO A 138 6.80 30.41 -5.26
CA PRO A 138 7.06 30.99 -3.92
C PRO A 138 6.25 30.29 -2.81
N PHE A 139 6.17 28.95 -2.87
CA PHE A 139 5.38 28.13 -1.98
C PHE A 139 6.19 27.00 -1.37
N SER A 140 5.77 26.54 -0.18
CA SER A 140 6.21 25.28 0.40
C SER A 140 5.01 24.42 0.77
N LEU A 141 5.24 23.12 0.99
CA LEU A 141 4.21 22.19 1.42
C LEU A 141 4.23 22.02 2.94
N VAL A 142 3.05 22.09 3.56
CA VAL A 142 2.84 21.80 4.97
C VAL A 142 1.96 20.57 5.09
N VAL A 143 2.48 19.53 5.74
CA VAL A 143 1.76 18.28 5.97
C VAL A 143 0.90 18.42 7.23
N ARG A 144 -0.40 18.18 7.12
CA ARG A 144 -1.37 18.21 8.23
C ARG A 144 -2.16 16.91 8.29
N PRO A 145 -2.53 16.43 9.49
CA PRO A 145 -3.52 15.36 9.60
C PRO A 145 -4.83 15.74 8.92
N VAL A 146 -5.48 14.78 8.27
CA VAL A 146 -6.83 14.97 7.76
C VAL A 146 -7.78 15.23 8.94
N SER A 147 -8.49 16.35 8.89
CA SER A 147 -9.62 16.57 9.80
C SER A 147 -10.85 15.82 9.29
N SER A 148 -11.53 15.08 10.17
CA SER A 148 -12.74 14.29 9.88
C SER A 148 -13.90 15.10 9.27
N ASN A 149 -13.82 16.44 9.29
CA ASN A 149 -14.82 17.35 8.77
C ASN A 149 -14.55 17.82 7.33
N SER A 150 -13.61 17.22 6.60
CA SER A 150 -13.33 17.59 5.20
C SER A 150 -14.21 16.77 4.23
N PRO A 151 -15.26 17.36 3.62
CA PRO A 151 -16.27 16.63 2.85
C PRO A 151 -15.77 16.02 1.53
N SER A 152 -14.58 16.42 1.05
CA SER A 152 -13.99 15.97 -0.21
C SER A 152 -13.20 14.66 -0.12
N LEU A 153 -13.12 14.03 1.05
CA LEU A 153 -12.33 12.79 1.30
C LEU A 153 -13.19 11.53 1.35
N ALA A 154 -14.46 11.62 0.93
CA ALA A 154 -15.35 10.48 0.83
C ALA A 154 -14.83 9.51 -0.25
N LEU A 155 -14.16 8.45 0.22
CA LEU A 155 -13.51 7.36 -0.53
C LEU A 155 -12.08 7.72 -1.01
N PRO A 156 -11.02 6.99 -0.58
CA PRO A 156 -11.00 5.59 -0.11
C PRO A 156 -11.00 5.41 1.43
N LEU A 157 -11.18 6.46 2.22
CA LEU A 157 -10.96 6.43 3.68
C LEU A 157 -12.13 5.82 4.50
N GLN A 158 -13.16 5.31 3.84
CA GLN A 158 -14.35 4.79 4.53
C GLN A 158 -13.99 3.55 5.36
N GLY A 159 -14.31 3.59 6.66
CA GLY A 159 -14.04 2.49 7.60
C GLY A 159 -12.63 2.49 8.20
N TRP A 160 -11.80 3.49 7.90
CA TRP A 160 -10.49 3.66 8.53
C TRP A 160 -10.60 4.50 9.80
N SER A 161 -9.74 4.23 10.79
CA SER A 161 -9.58 5.11 11.94
C SER A 161 -8.85 6.39 11.55
N THR A 162 -9.00 7.45 12.34
CA THR A 162 -8.34 8.74 12.08
C THR A 162 -6.82 8.64 12.02
N ASP A 163 -6.23 7.73 12.79
CA ASP A 163 -4.78 7.49 12.81
C ASP A 163 -4.28 6.78 11.54
N GLN A 164 -5.20 6.14 10.82
CA GLN A 164 -4.95 5.50 9.53
C GLN A 164 -5.18 6.45 8.35
N PHE A 165 -5.58 7.70 8.57
CA PHE A 165 -5.77 8.62 7.47
C PHE A 165 -4.41 9.06 6.91
N PRO A 166 -4.26 9.09 5.57
CA PRO A 166 -3.09 9.68 4.97
C PRO A 166 -3.05 11.17 5.33
N PRO A 167 -1.86 11.78 5.40
CA PRO A 167 -1.78 13.20 5.63
C PRO A 167 -2.32 13.98 4.42
N GLN A 168 -2.87 15.15 4.71
CA GLN A 168 -3.25 16.16 3.72
C GLN A 168 -2.16 17.23 3.62
N ILE A 169 -1.86 17.67 2.40
CA ILE A 169 -0.92 18.78 2.22
C ILE A 169 -1.65 20.13 2.13
N ARG A 170 -0.99 21.17 2.62
CA ARG A 170 -1.38 22.56 2.49
C ARG A 170 -0.29 23.32 1.75
N LEU A 171 -0.68 24.31 0.97
CA LEU A 171 0.26 25.22 0.32
C LEU A 171 0.54 26.38 1.27
N LYS A 172 1.80 26.65 1.57
CA LYS A 172 2.23 27.77 2.41
C LYS A 172 2.95 28.81 1.57
N VAL A 173 2.50 30.06 1.64
CA VAL A 173 3.16 31.18 0.97
C VAL A 173 4.48 31.50 1.67
N ILE A 174 5.60 31.44 0.95
CA ILE A 174 6.95 31.72 1.48
C ILE A 174 7.64 32.91 0.77
N GLY A 175 7.01 33.50 -0.23
CA GLY A 175 7.53 34.67 -0.94
C GLY A 175 6.40 35.56 -1.47
N SER A 176 6.76 36.64 -2.17
CA SER A 176 5.78 37.49 -2.85
C SER A 176 5.09 36.72 -3.97
N ILE A 177 3.77 36.89 -4.10
CA ILE A 177 2.93 36.27 -5.13
C ILE A 177 2.31 37.31 -6.07
N ASP A 178 2.62 38.59 -5.89
CA ASP A 178 1.98 39.69 -6.63
C ASP A 178 2.28 39.64 -8.13
N HIS A 179 3.41 39.05 -8.50
CA HIS A 179 3.88 38.90 -9.88
C HIS A 179 3.34 37.65 -10.58
N LEU A 180 2.67 36.75 -9.85
CA LEU A 180 2.12 35.52 -10.43
C LEU A 180 0.92 35.84 -11.34
N PRO A 181 0.71 35.01 -12.39
CA PRO A 181 -0.48 35.10 -13.22
C PRO A 181 -1.74 34.79 -12.40
N ASN A 182 -2.91 35.12 -12.96
CA ASN A 182 -4.20 34.84 -12.29
C ASN A 182 -4.49 33.34 -12.14
N GLU A 183 -3.89 32.53 -13.01
CA GLU A 183 -4.02 31.07 -13.04
C GLU A 183 -2.66 30.48 -13.43
N PHE A 184 -2.25 29.44 -12.71
CA PHE A 184 -1.03 28.68 -12.96
C PHE A 184 -1.21 27.28 -12.39
N ASP A 185 -0.49 26.32 -12.96
CA ASP A 185 -0.39 24.97 -12.42
C ASP A 185 0.86 24.86 -11.54
N LEU A 186 0.76 24.18 -10.40
CA LEU A 186 1.92 23.67 -9.66
C LEU A 186 2.01 22.15 -9.80
N ASN A 187 3.18 21.66 -10.20
CA ASN A 187 3.48 20.23 -10.27
C ASN A 187 3.89 19.74 -8.88
N ILE A 188 3.09 18.82 -8.33
CA ILE A 188 3.32 18.19 -7.03
C ILE A 188 3.69 16.73 -7.24
N ALA A 189 4.75 16.28 -6.59
CA ALA A 189 5.14 14.88 -6.52
C ALA A 189 4.72 14.27 -5.18
N ALA A 190 4.21 13.03 -5.20
CA ALA A 190 4.08 12.16 -4.05
C ALA A 190 5.08 11.01 -4.21
N ILE A 191 5.95 10.84 -3.23
CA ILE A 191 7.15 10.00 -3.28
C ILE A 191 7.08 9.04 -2.09
N ASP A 192 7.23 7.74 -2.32
CA ASP A 192 7.30 6.77 -1.24
C ASP A 192 8.69 6.75 -0.57
N SER A 193 8.78 6.18 0.63
CA SER A 193 10.04 5.92 1.33
C SER A 193 10.63 4.53 1.03
N GLY A 194 10.13 3.84 0.01
CA GLY A 194 10.50 2.46 -0.28
C GLY A 194 11.74 2.32 -1.15
N GLU A 195 12.23 1.09 -1.28
CA GLU A 195 13.34 0.77 -2.20
C GLU A 195 12.90 -0.30 -3.22
N PRO A 196 13.03 -0.03 -4.54
CA PRO A 196 13.42 1.25 -5.13
C PRO A 196 12.36 2.33 -4.86
N VAL A 197 12.78 3.59 -4.74
CA VAL A 197 11.86 4.72 -4.58
C VAL A 197 10.91 4.81 -5.76
N LYS A 198 9.61 4.96 -5.50
CA LYS A 198 8.62 5.26 -6.55
C LYS A 198 7.91 6.57 -6.24
N MET A 199 7.46 7.22 -7.30
CA MET A 199 6.75 8.48 -7.20
C MET A 199 5.67 8.58 -8.26
N ASN A 200 4.75 9.50 -8.01
CA ASN A 200 3.74 9.93 -8.96
C ASN A 200 3.58 11.44 -8.89
N THR A 201 3.09 12.07 -9.95
CA THR A 201 2.95 13.52 -10.03
C THR A 201 1.50 13.93 -10.35
N THR A 202 1.15 15.15 -9.95
CA THR A 202 -0.14 15.77 -10.21
C THR A 202 0.01 17.28 -10.34
N LYS A 203 -1.09 17.95 -10.73
CA LYS A 203 -1.17 19.40 -10.85
C LYS A 203 -2.27 19.96 -9.95
N ILE A 204 -2.05 21.16 -9.44
CA ILE A 204 -3.01 21.96 -8.66
C ILE A 204 -3.01 23.41 -9.13
#